data_AF-A0A8T2GLL3-F1
#
_entry.id   AF-A0A8T2GLL3-F1
#
_cell.length_a   1.000
_cell.length_b   1.000
_cell.length_c   1.000
_cell.angle_alpha   90.00
_cell.angle_beta   90.00
_cell.angle_gamma   90.00
#
_symmetry.space_group_name_H-M   'P 1'
#
loop_
_entity.id
_entity.type
_entity.pdbx_description
1 polymer ?
#
loop_
_entity_poly.entity_id
_entity_poly.type
_entity_poly.pdbx_seq_one_letter_code
_entity_poly.pdbx_strand_id
1 'polypeptide(L)'
;MVVNPVQSRLLMPFNTLIRNDFLTPVESRILLEEDDTEGVGATLVDPCEVKWGVFLKKRKMKKDSGKESLNYAIICGWNDIVEANVLEKDDDISIWSFRRGINGILSFALVLPPPPDMP
;
A
#
# COMPACT_ATOMS: atom_id res chain seq x y z
N MET A 1 -7.71 1.83 6.84
CA MET A 1 -6.69 0.77 7.02
C MET A 1 -5.82 1.22 8.17
N VAL A 2 -5.25 0.30 8.94
CA VAL A 2 -4.62 0.67 10.21
C VAL A 2 -3.09 0.61 10.12
N VAL A 3 -2.40 1.63 10.63
CA VAL A 3 -0.93 1.71 10.64
C VAL A 3 -0.32 0.89 11.78
N ASN A 4 0.81 0.24 11.51
CA ASN A 4 1.68 -0.37 12.51
C ASN A 4 3.13 0.05 12.26
N PRO A 5 3.66 1.04 13.00
CA PRO A 5 4.99 1.63 12.76
C PRO A 5 6.17 0.66 12.93
N VAL A 6 5.97 -0.46 13.65
CA VAL A 6 7.01 -1.47 13.85
C VAL A 6 7.21 -2.32 12.59
N GLN A 7 6.24 -2.32 11.68
CA GLN A 7 6.33 -3.03 10.42
C GLN A 7 6.88 -2.11 9.33
N SER A 8 8.00 -2.50 8.73
CA SER A 8 8.60 -1.83 7.55
C SER A 8 7.78 -1.97 6.25
N ARG A 9 6.46 -2.16 6.36
CA ARG A 9 5.52 -2.35 5.28
C ARG A 9 4.10 -2.01 5.72
N LEU A 10 3.31 -1.49 4.78
CA LEU A 10 1.85 -1.42 4.93
C LEU A 10 1.22 -2.67 4.33
N LEU A 11 0.52 -3.47 5.14
CA LEU A 11 -0.27 -4.59 4.64
C LEU A 11 -1.68 -4.14 4.26
N MET A 12 -2.13 -4.62 3.11
CA MET A 12 -3.40 -4.28 2.51
C MET A 12 -4.21 -5.54 2.20
N PRO A 13 -5.01 -6.03 3.17
CA PRO A 13 -5.80 -7.25 2.98
C PRO A 13 -6.81 -7.12 1.85
N PHE A 14 -6.88 -8.14 0.97
CA PHE A 14 -7.76 -8.08 -0.20
C PHE A 14 -9.24 -7.91 0.17
N ASN A 15 -9.66 -8.45 1.31
CA ASN A 15 -11.03 -8.35 1.81
C ASN A 15 -11.38 -6.97 2.39
N THR A 16 -10.41 -6.07 2.57
CA THR A 16 -10.63 -4.69 3.01
C THR A 16 -10.55 -3.68 1.86
N LEU A 17 -10.15 -4.13 0.66
CA LEU A 17 -10.03 -3.25 -0.50
C LEU A 17 -11.39 -2.97 -1.10
N ILE A 18 -11.66 -1.70 -1.38
CA ILE A 18 -12.86 -1.28 -2.14
C ILE A 18 -12.73 -1.72 -3.61
N ARG A 19 -11.52 -1.66 -4.17
CA ARG A 19 -11.20 -2.07 -5.54
C ARG A 19 -9.89 -2.85 -5.61
N ASN A 20 -9.85 -3.82 -6.50
CA ASN A 20 -8.70 -4.70 -6.72
C ASN A 20 -8.40 -4.93 -8.22
N ASP A 21 -8.95 -4.07 -9.09
CA ASP A 21 -8.82 -4.13 -10.54
C ASP A 21 -7.87 -3.05 -11.09
N PHE A 22 -7.02 -2.49 -10.22
CA PHE A 22 -6.17 -1.34 -10.55
C PHE A 22 -4.90 -1.71 -11.31
N LEU A 23 -4.48 -2.98 -11.31
CA LEU A 23 -3.26 -3.45 -11.96
C LEU A 23 -3.46 -3.73 -13.46
N THR A 24 -2.45 -3.45 -14.26
CA THR A 24 -2.39 -3.90 -15.65
C THR A 24 -2.12 -5.41 -15.71
N PRO A 25 -2.36 -6.07 -16.86
CA PRO A 25 -2.02 -7.48 -17.03
C PRO A 25 -0.54 -7.79 -16.82
N VAL A 26 0.36 -6.87 -17.20
CA VAL A 26 1.82 -7.03 -17.03
C VAL A 26 2.18 -6.98 -15.55
N GLU A 27 1.73 -5.94 -14.83
CA GLU A 27 1.98 -5.81 -13.39
C GLU A 27 1.36 -6.96 -12.60
N SER A 28 0.19 -7.45 -13.00
CA SER A 28 -0.45 -8.60 -12.38
C SER A 28 0.39 -9.87 -12.51
N ARG A 29 1.08 -10.06 -13.64
CA ARG A 29 1.99 -11.20 -13.87
C ARG A 29 3.23 -11.10 -12.98
N ILE A 30 3.84 -9.91 -12.89
CA ILE A 30 4.97 -9.66 -11.98
C ILE A 30 4.60 -10.03 -10.54
N LEU A 31 3.38 -9.70 -10.10
CA LEU A 31 2.91 -10.03 -8.74
C LEU A 31 2.40 -11.47 -8.56
N LEU A 32 2.35 -12.28 -9.63
CA LEU A 32 2.01 -13.70 -9.56
C LEU A 32 3.25 -14.58 -9.40
N GLU A 33 4.42 -14.08 -9.80
CA GLU A 33 5.68 -14.80 -9.68
C GLU A 33 5.98 -15.00 -8.20
N GLU A 34 6.18 -16.26 -7.81
CA GLU A 34 6.38 -16.65 -6.41
C GLU A 34 7.79 -16.29 -5.90
N ASP A 35 8.61 -15.70 -6.76
CA ASP A 35 9.93 -15.22 -6.39
C ASP A 35 9.78 -13.95 -5.56
N ASP A 36 10.16 -14.03 -4.29
CA ASP A 36 9.99 -12.99 -3.27
C ASP A 36 10.84 -11.73 -3.57
N THR A 37 11.56 -11.72 -4.69
CA THR A 37 12.43 -10.65 -5.18
C THR A 37 11.67 -9.61 -5.99
N GLU A 38 10.70 -10.00 -6.83
CA GLU A 38 10.04 -9.10 -7.77
C GLU A 38 8.83 -8.35 -7.17
N GLY A 39 8.65 -7.11 -7.60
CA GLY A 39 7.57 -6.23 -7.16
C GLY A 39 7.35 -5.11 -8.17
N VAL A 40 6.16 -4.53 -8.16
CA VAL A 40 5.82 -3.44 -9.07
C VAL A 40 6.27 -2.12 -8.45
N GLY A 41 7.23 -1.45 -9.08
CA GLY A 41 7.64 -0.11 -8.68
C GLY A 41 6.51 0.90 -8.85
N ALA A 42 6.31 1.74 -7.85
CA ALA A 42 5.26 2.76 -7.83
C ALA A 42 5.75 4.03 -7.12
N THR A 43 4.97 5.11 -7.24
CA THR A 43 5.17 6.34 -6.48
C THR A 43 4.01 6.51 -5.50
N LEU A 44 4.29 6.75 -4.22
CA LEU A 44 3.30 7.18 -3.24
C LEU A 44 3.43 8.70 -3.04
N VAL A 45 2.32 9.41 -3.12
CA VAL A 45 2.23 10.84 -2.82
C VAL A 45 1.56 10.98 -1.46
N ASP A 46 2.21 11.68 -0.53
CA ASP A 46 1.67 11.91 0.80
C ASP A 46 0.81 13.20 0.88
N PRO A 47 0.12 13.46 2.01
CA PRO A 47 -0.68 14.67 2.21
C PRO A 47 0.08 15.99 2.05
N CYS A 48 1.40 15.98 2.23
CA CYS A 48 2.28 17.13 2.03
C CYS A 48 2.81 17.23 0.60
N GLU A 49 2.25 16.45 -0.34
CA GLU A 49 2.63 16.34 -1.74
C GLU A 49 4.05 15.79 -1.98
N VAL A 50 4.68 15.21 -0.95
CA VAL A 50 5.99 14.58 -1.07
C VAL A 50 5.83 13.24 -1.79
N LYS A 51 6.78 12.95 -2.69
CA LYS A 51 6.78 11.76 -3.54
C LYS A 51 7.79 10.74 -3.02
N TRP A 52 7.29 9.54 -2.74
CA TRP A 52 8.04 8.43 -2.19
C TRP A 52 8.10 7.29 -3.22
N GLY A 53 9.31 6.78 -3.48
CA GLY A 53 9.50 5.57 -4.28
C GLY A 53 9.17 4.34 -3.43
N VAL A 54 8.22 3.53 -3.88
CA VAL A 54 7.77 2.33 -3.16
C VAL A 54 7.65 1.14 -4.10
N PHE A 55 7.58 -0.06 -3.54
CA PHE A 55 7.22 -1.27 -4.28
C PHE A 55 5.90 -1.84 -3.77
N LEU A 56 5.04 -2.22 -4.69
CA LEU A 56 3.88 -3.05 -4.40
C LEU A 56 4.27 -4.52 -4.55
N LYS A 57 3.95 -5.33 -3.54
CA LYS A 57 4.05 -6.80 -3.60
C LYS A 57 2.72 -7.45 -3.26
N LYS A 58 2.49 -8.66 -3.78
CA LYS A 58 1.38 -9.52 -3.37
C LYS A 58 1.92 -10.60 -2.44
N ARG A 59 1.30 -10.78 -1.27
CA ARG A 59 1.71 -11.77 -0.28
C ARG A 59 0.57 -12.72 0.05
N LYS A 60 0.85 -14.02 -0.10
CA LYS A 60 0.03 -15.09 0.48
C LYS A 60 0.44 -15.28 1.94
N MET A 61 -0.52 -15.23 2.85
CA MET A 61 -0.32 -15.52 4.27
C MET A 61 -1.22 -16.69 4.67
N LYS A 62 -0.61 -17.75 5.20
CA LYS A 62 -1.34 -18.83 5.87
C LYS A 62 -1.69 -18.38 7.28
N LYS A 63 -2.98 -18.47 7.61
CA LYS A 63 -3.44 -18.28 8.99
C LYS A 63 -3.34 -19.59 9.75
N ASP A 64 -3.28 -19.52 11.07
CA ASP A 64 -3.25 -20.70 11.96
C ASP A 64 -4.48 -21.60 11.78
N SER A 65 -5.59 -21.03 11.31
CA SER A 65 -6.82 -21.76 10.95
C SER A 65 -6.70 -22.57 9.64
N GLY A 66 -5.54 -22.58 8.98
CA GLY A 66 -5.33 -23.18 7.67
C GLY A 66 -5.88 -22.37 6.49
N LYS A 67 -6.62 -21.28 6.76
CA LYS A 67 -7.17 -20.41 5.71
C LYS A 67 -6.08 -19.50 5.15
N GLU A 68 -5.94 -19.48 3.84
CA GLU A 68 -5.05 -18.55 3.15
C GLU A 68 -5.70 -17.17 3.01
N SER A 69 -4.88 -16.13 3.16
CA SER A 69 -5.26 -14.74 2.92
C SER A 69 -4.28 -14.09 1.95
N LEU A 70 -4.82 -13.30 1.04
CA LEU A 70 -4.06 -12.50 0.10
C LEU A 70 -4.03 -11.05 0.56
N ASN A 71 -2.85 -10.47 0.53
CA ASN A 71 -2.61 -9.09 0.87
C ASN A 71 -1.76 -8.45 -0.23
N TYR A 72 -1.99 -7.17 -0.51
CA TYR A 72 -0.90 -6.37 -1.05
C TYR A 72 -0.03 -5.87 0.10
N ALA A 73 1.22 -5.54 -0.22
CA ALA A 73 2.14 -4.89 0.68
C ALA A 73 2.80 -3.73 -0.05
N ILE A 74 2.68 -2.51 0.50
CA ILE A 74 3.59 -1.43 0.13
C ILE A 74 4.84 -1.62 0.97
N ILE A 75 5.97 -1.82 0.30
CA ILE A 75 7.28 -2.03 0.90
C ILE A 75 8.27 -0.98 0.37
N CYS A 76 9.40 -0.87 1.05
CA CYS A 76 10.45 0.13 0.79
C CYS A 76 9.95 1.56 1.05
N GLY A 77 10.67 2.33 1.87
CA GLY A 77 10.30 3.70 2.24
C GLY A 77 9.07 3.84 3.16
N TRP A 78 8.37 2.75 3.52
CA TRP A 78 7.17 2.84 4.37
C TRP A 78 7.44 3.44 5.75
N ASN A 79 8.55 3.07 6.42
CA ASN A 79 8.89 3.64 7.72
C ASN A 79 9.19 5.14 7.61
N ASP A 80 9.88 5.55 6.55
CA ASP A 80 10.19 6.97 6.30
C ASP A 80 8.90 7.77 6.06
N ILE A 81 7.93 7.20 5.33
CA ILE A 81 6.59 7.78 5.14
C ILE A 81 5.86 7.92 6.48
N VAL A 82 5.88 6.88 7.31
CA VAL A 82 5.26 6.87 8.64
C VAL A 82 5.86 7.97 9.53
N GLU A 83 7.19 8.08 9.56
CA GLU A 83 7.89 9.10 10.35
C GLU A 83 7.60 10.51 9.83
N ALA A 84 7.68 10.73 8.52
CA ALA A 84 7.46 12.04 7.90
C ALA A 84 6.02 12.55 8.07
N ASN A 85 5.04 11.64 8.17
CA ASN A 85 3.63 11.97 8.34
C ASN A 85 3.15 11.83 9.79
N VAL A 86 4.05 11.53 10.74
CA VAL A 86 3.76 11.36 12.17
C VAL A 86 2.63 10.35 12.40
N LEU A 87 2.64 9.25 11.64
CA LEU A 87 1.62 8.21 11.75
C LEU A 87 1.89 7.32 12.96
N GLU A 88 0.87 7.15 13.78
CA GLU A 88 0.94 6.33 14.98
C GLU A 88 0.30 4.96 14.76
N LYS A 89 0.53 4.06 15.72
CA LYS A 89 -0.16 2.77 15.73
C LYS A 89 -1.66 3.04 15.86
N ASP A 90 -2.43 2.31 15.08
CA ASP A 90 -3.90 2.38 15.08
C ASP A 90 -4.49 3.58 14.32
N ASP A 91 -3.66 4.43 13.70
CA ASP A 91 -4.13 5.48 12.80
C ASP A 91 -4.84 4.90 11.58
N ASP A 92 -6.03 5.43 11.32
CA ASP A 92 -6.79 5.14 10.11
C ASP A 92 -6.23 5.93 8.94
N ILE A 93 -5.92 5.23 7.86
CA ILE A 93 -5.47 5.83 6.60
C ILE A 93 -6.24 5.26 5.42
N SER A 94 -6.29 6.04 4.34
CA SER A 94 -6.78 5.60 3.03
C SER A 94 -5.64 5.63 2.00
N ILE A 95 -5.52 4.56 1.22
CA ILE A 95 -4.61 4.48 0.08
C ILE A 95 -5.43 4.45 -1.20
N TRP A 96 -5.23 5.42 -2.07
CA TRP A 96 -5.88 5.51 -3.37
C TRP A 96 -4.90 5.15 -4.48
N SER A 97 -5.27 4.21 -5.35
CA SER A 97 -4.50 3.93 -6.56
C SER A 97 -4.91 4.84 -7.71
N PHE A 98 -3.95 5.35 -8.46
CA PHE A 98 -4.19 6.08 -9.70
C PHE A 98 -3.08 5.82 -10.73
N ARG A 99 -3.32 6.29 -11.97
CA ARG A 99 -2.38 6.16 -13.08
C ARG A 99 -1.85 7.53 -13.47
N ARG A 100 -0.52 7.66 -13.51
CA ARG A 100 0.15 8.93 -13.82
C ARG A 100 0.77 8.93 -15.21
N GLY A 101 0.50 9.99 -15.96
CA GLY A 101 1.09 10.25 -17.27
C GLY A 101 0.61 9.31 -18.38
N ILE A 102 1.15 9.53 -19.58
CA ILE A 102 0.76 8.77 -20.80
C ILE A 102 1.12 7.28 -20.70
N ASN A 103 2.17 6.95 -19.96
CA ASN A 103 2.65 5.58 -19.80
C ASN A 103 1.87 4.80 -18.71
N GLY A 104 0.90 5.44 -18.04
CA GLY A 104 0.06 4.77 -17.04
C GLY A 104 0.85 4.23 -15.84
N ILE A 105 1.83 4.98 -15.34
CA ILE A 105 2.67 4.54 -14.22
C ILE A 105 1.78 4.39 -12.98
N LEU A 106 1.88 3.25 -12.29
CA LEU A 106 1.16 3.00 -11.04
C LEU A 106 1.60 4.02 -9.98
N SER A 107 0.64 4.66 -9.35
CA SER A 107 0.89 5.61 -8.26
C SER A 107 -0.19 5.51 -7.19
N PHE A 108 0.16 5.92 -5.97
CA PHE A 108 -0.71 5.90 -4.81
C PHE A 108 -0.78 7.27 -4.17
N ALA A 109 -1.92 7.61 -3.58
CA ALA A 109 -2.07 8.75 -2.69
C ALA A 109 -2.38 8.25 -1.28
N LEU A 110 -1.62 8.71 -0.29
CA LEU A 110 -1.93 8.56 1.12
C LEU A 110 -2.86 9.70 1.54
N VAL A 111 -4.01 9.34 2.08
CA VAL A 111 -5.01 10.29 2.57
C VAL A 111 -5.28 9.99 4.03
N LEU A 112 -5.07 11.00 4.87
CA LEU A 112 -5.41 10.96 6.29
C LEU A 112 -6.89 11.35 6.48
N PRO A 113 -7.57 10.82 7.49
CA PRO A 113 -8.91 11.24 7.84
C PRO A 113 -8.89 12.74 8.16
N PRO A 114 -10.01 13.45 7.93
CA PRO A 114 -10.13 14.80 8.44
C PRO A 114 -9.92 14.79 9.96
N PRO A 115 -9.37 15.88 10.55
CA PRO A 115 -9.33 16.02 11.99
C PRO A 115 -10.73 15.75 12.55
N PRO A 116 -10.87 15.02 13.68
CA PRO A 116 -12.17 14.88 14.31
C PRO A 116 -12.75 16.27 14.53
N ASP A 117 -14.04 16.44 14.21
CA ASP A 117 -14.73 17.72 14.37
C ASP A 117 -14.45 18.27 15.78
N MET A 118 -13.73 19.38 15.83
CA MET A 118 -13.48 20.05 17.11
C MET A 118 -14.81 20.67 17.55
N PRO A 119 -15.34 20.29 18.72
CA PRO A 119 -16.64 20.75 19.20
C PRO A 119 -16.72 22.28 19.40
#